data_AF-A0A1G6RAD2-F1
#
_entry.id   AF-A0A1G6RAD2-F1
#
_cell.length_a   1.000
_cell.length_b   1.000
_cell.length_c   1.000
_cell.angle_alpha   90.00
_cell.angle_beta   90.00
_cell.angle_gamma   90.00
#
_symmetry.space_group_name_H-M   'P 1'
#
loop_
_entity.id
_entity.type
_entity.pdbx_description
1 polymer ?
#
loop_
_entity_poly.entity_id
_entity_poly.type
_entity_poly.pdbx_seq_one_letter_code
_entity_poly.pdbx_strand_id
1 'polypeptide(L)'
;MRFLRLASNWLDRAEGDPFTWPYWIDVSVSGPEPAVAIAEGVAHGASGGRFTVEEALKPEWRARFDKAEGTWLLPYLERLAAGDGVAEAELVRAFTGLHGREPESYDWD
;
A
#
# COMPACT_ATOMS: atom_id res chain seq x y z
N MET A 1 7.96 12.54 3.81
CA MET A 1 7.75 11.19 4.40
C MET A 1 7.93 10.16 3.30
N ARG A 2 8.64 9.05 3.54
CA ARG A 2 8.93 8.06 2.49
C ARG A 2 7.88 6.95 2.46
N PHE A 3 7.25 6.76 1.31
CA PHE A 3 6.28 5.69 1.08
C PHE A 3 6.92 4.54 0.29
N LEU A 4 6.58 3.31 0.68
CA LEU A 4 6.85 2.11 -0.09
C LEU A 4 5.59 1.73 -0.87
N ARG A 5 5.74 1.46 -2.18
CA ARG A 5 4.67 0.92 -3.01
C ARG A 5 4.56 -0.59 -2.82
N LEU A 6 3.61 -1.01 -1.97
CA LEU A 6 3.57 -2.37 -1.45
C LEU A 6 2.45 -3.23 -2.03
N ALA A 7 1.38 -2.63 -2.57
CA ALA A 7 0.32 -3.40 -3.22
C ALA A 7 -0.30 -2.64 -4.38
N SER A 8 -0.46 -3.34 -5.50
CA SER A 8 -1.29 -2.92 -6.61
C SER A 8 -1.60 -4.11 -7.51
N ASN A 9 -2.83 -4.18 -8.03
CA ASN A 9 -3.20 -5.11 -9.10
C ASN A 9 -2.51 -4.81 -10.44
N TRP A 10 -1.66 -3.78 -10.50
CA TRP A 10 -0.86 -3.42 -11.66
C TRP A 10 0.64 -3.62 -11.43
N LEU A 11 1.07 -4.15 -10.27
CA LEU A 11 2.51 -4.32 -9.97
C LEU A 11 3.25 -5.10 -11.05
N ASP A 12 2.65 -6.19 -11.53
CA ASP A 12 3.30 -7.15 -12.44
C ASP A 12 2.57 -7.23 -13.80
N ARG A 13 1.84 -6.16 -14.15
CA ARG A 13 1.07 -6.10 -15.40
C ARG A 13 2.00 -6.05 -16.62
N ALA A 14 1.71 -6.88 -17.61
CA ALA A 14 2.41 -6.92 -18.88
C ALA A 14 1.67 -6.15 -19.99
N GLU A 15 2.42 -5.81 -21.05
CA GLU A 15 1.82 -5.28 -22.27
C GLU A 15 0.87 -6.33 -22.89
N GLY A 16 -0.37 -5.92 -23.18
CA GLY A 16 -1.41 -6.79 -23.72
C GLY A 16 -2.37 -7.38 -22.68
N ASP A 17 -2.09 -7.23 -21.39
CA ASP A 17 -3.02 -7.65 -20.34
C ASP A 17 -4.36 -6.88 -20.43
N PRO A 18 -5.51 -7.55 -20.23
CA PRO A 18 -6.81 -6.91 -20.18
C PRO A 18 -6.82 -5.70 -19.23
N PHE A 19 -7.55 -4.67 -19.61
CA PHE A 19 -7.68 -3.50 -18.75
C PHE A 19 -8.42 -3.86 -17.45
N THR A 20 -7.76 -3.60 -16.32
CA THR A 20 -8.34 -3.61 -14.99
C THR A 20 -8.25 -2.19 -14.41
N TRP A 21 -9.22 -1.78 -13.60
CA TRP A 21 -9.12 -0.50 -12.90
C TRP A 21 -7.99 -0.59 -11.86
N PRO A 22 -7.01 0.34 -11.85
CA PRO A 22 -5.87 0.23 -10.96
C PRO A 22 -6.20 0.67 -9.54
N TYR A 23 -5.60 -0.04 -8.59
CA TYR A 23 -5.64 0.25 -7.17
C TYR A 23 -4.23 0.21 -6.60
N TRP A 24 -3.92 1.08 -5.65
CA TRP A 24 -2.61 1.12 -4.97
C TRP A 24 -2.78 1.26 -3.46
N ILE A 25 -1.94 0.56 -2.72
CA ILE A 25 -1.74 0.70 -1.29
C ILE A 25 -0.24 0.89 -1.04
N ASP A 26 0.11 2.07 -0.55
CA ASP A 26 1.48 2.43 -0.22
C ASP A 26 1.56 2.71 1.29
N VAL A 27 2.67 2.34 1.93
CA VAL A 27 2.84 2.48 3.38
C VAL A 27 4.12 3.23 3.69
N SER A 28 4.02 4.20 4.59
CA SER A 28 5.16 4.82 5.24
C SER A 28 5.22 4.39 6.70
N VAL A 29 6.40 3.93 7.11
CA VAL A 29 6.76 3.73 8.53
C VAL A 29 7.95 4.62 8.94
N SER A 30 8.46 5.44 8.02
CA SER A 30 9.57 6.37 8.21
C SER A 30 9.04 7.80 8.24
N GLY A 31 8.58 8.22 9.42
CA GLY A 31 8.01 9.54 9.70
C GLY A 31 7.64 9.69 11.18
N PRO A 32 7.12 10.85 11.62
CA PRO A 32 6.69 11.04 13.01
C PRO A 32 5.60 10.05 13.42
N GLU A 33 4.73 9.68 12.46
CA GLU A 33 3.67 8.68 12.60
C GLU A 33 3.59 7.85 11.31
N PRO A 34 3.23 6.55 11.39
CA PRO A 34 2.98 5.72 10.22
C PRO A 34 1.76 6.21 9.43
N ALA A 35 1.79 6.05 8.12
CA ALA A 35 0.71 6.50 7.24
C ALA A 35 0.48 5.52 6.08
N VAL A 36 -0.77 5.49 5.59
CA VAL A 36 -1.19 4.67 4.46
C VAL A 36 -1.71 5.58 3.36
N ALA A 37 -1.15 5.47 2.17
CA ALA A 37 -1.71 6.09 0.98
C ALA A 37 -2.53 5.06 0.21
N ILE A 38 -3.78 5.42 -0.10
CA ILE A 38 -4.72 4.59 -0.85
C ILE A 38 -5.12 5.39 -2.09
N ALA A 39 -4.99 4.78 -3.27
CA ALA A 39 -5.37 5.41 -4.53
C ALA A 39 -6.09 4.43 -5.46
N GLU A 40 -6.95 4.96 -6.33
CA GLU A 40 -7.58 4.24 -7.43
C GLU A 40 -7.70 5.12 -8.68
N GLY A 41 -7.57 4.51 -9.86
CA GLY A 41 -7.96 5.12 -11.13
C GLY A 41 -6.85 5.59 -12.07
N VAL A 42 -7.27 6.10 -13.23
CA VAL A 42 -6.40 6.53 -14.33
C VAL A 42 -6.68 7.99 -14.70
N ALA A 43 -5.63 8.72 -15.05
CA ALA A 43 -5.71 10.11 -15.54
C ALA A 43 -6.60 11.01 -14.65
N HIS A 44 -7.57 11.72 -15.22
CA HIS A 44 -8.45 12.68 -14.52
C HIS A 44 -9.46 12.03 -13.55
N GLY A 45 -9.55 10.70 -13.51
CA GLY A 45 -10.39 9.96 -12.55
C GLY A 45 -9.62 9.39 -11.36
N ALA A 46 -8.32 9.68 -11.24
CA ALA A 46 -7.51 9.24 -10.12
C ALA A 46 -8.02 9.88 -8.82
N SER A 47 -8.47 9.04 -7.89
CA SER A 47 -8.85 9.44 -6.53
C SER A 47 -7.87 8.79 -5.58
N GLY A 48 -7.30 9.57 -4.66
CA GLY A 48 -6.38 9.05 -3.68
C GLY A 48 -6.23 10.00 -2.50
N GLY A 49 -5.74 9.44 -1.39
CA GLY A 49 -5.52 10.19 -0.17
C GLY A 49 -4.49 9.52 0.71
N ARG A 50 -3.98 10.29 1.66
CA ARG A 50 -3.15 9.83 2.77
C ARG A 50 -4.02 9.74 4.01
N PHE A 51 -3.96 8.61 4.69
CA PHE A 51 -4.78 8.26 5.83
C PHE A 51 -3.89 7.84 6.99
N THR A 52 -4.38 7.99 8.22
CA THR A 52 -3.75 7.32 9.36
C THR A 52 -3.92 5.80 9.23
N VAL A 53 -3.14 5.04 10.00
CA VAL A 53 -3.27 3.57 10.01
C VAL A 53 -4.67 3.14 10.46
N GLU A 54 -5.24 3.80 11.48
CA GLU A 54 -6.58 3.52 12.00
C GLU A 54 -7.66 3.81 10.96
N GLU A 55 -7.51 4.90 10.22
CA GLU A 55 -8.43 5.23 9.14
C GLU A 55 -8.38 4.18 8.03
N ALA A 56 -7.19 3.78 7.60
CA ALA A 56 -6.99 2.78 6.56
C ALA A 56 -7.52 1.38 6.94
N LEU A 57 -7.60 1.07 8.24
CA LEU A 57 -8.18 -0.17 8.76
C LEU A 57 -9.73 -0.15 8.84
N LYS A 58 -10.39 0.99 8.60
CA LYS A 58 -11.85 1.05 8.60
C LYS A 58 -12.45 0.13 7.53
N PRO A 59 -13.60 -0.51 7.79
CA PRO A 59 -14.21 -1.46 6.85
C PRO A 59 -14.44 -0.93 5.43
N GLU A 60 -14.67 0.38 5.27
CA GLU A 60 -14.85 1.04 3.97
C GLU A 60 -13.64 0.94 3.02
N TRP A 61 -12.44 0.73 3.56
CA TRP A 61 -11.21 0.58 2.79
C TRP A 61 -10.89 -0.86 2.44
N ARG A 62 -11.53 -1.84 3.09
CA ARG A 62 -11.21 -3.26 2.90
C ARG A 62 -11.27 -3.70 1.44
N ALA A 63 -12.29 -3.24 0.72
CA ALA A 63 -12.43 -3.52 -0.70
C ALA A 63 -11.28 -2.97 -1.57
N ARG A 64 -10.61 -1.88 -1.17
CA ARG A 64 -9.41 -1.38 -1.88
C ARG A 64 -8.22 -2.29 -1.63
N PHE A 65 -8.02 -2.76 -0.41
CA PHE A 65 -6.95 -3.73 -0.12
C PHE A 65 -7.14 -5.02 -0.92
N ASP A 66 -8.36 -5.56 -0.98
CA ASP A 66 -8.65 -6.75 -1.78
C ASP A 66 -8.35 -6.51 -3.27
N LYS A 67 -8.83 -5.40 -3.83
CA LYS A 67 -8.62 -5.06 -5.25
C LYS A 67 -7.18 -4.70 -5.59
N ALA A 68 -6.40 -4.18 -4.65
CA ALA A 68 -4.98 -3.89 -4.81
C ALA A 68 -4.08 -5.10 -4.52
N GLU A 69 -4.66 -6.26 -4.22
CA GLU A 69 -3.93 -7.46 -3.78
C GLU A 69 -3.09 -7.21 -2.50
N GLY A 70 -3.51 -6.24 -1.69
CA GLY A 70 -2.81 -5.76 -0.50
C GLY A 70 -3.27 -6.35 0.82
N THR A 71 -4.13 -7.38 0.82
CA THR A 71 -4.62 -7.99 2.08
C THR A 71 -3.50 -8.51 2.98
N TRP A 72 -2.35 -8.85 2.40
CA TRP A 72 -1.16 -9.27 3.15
C TRP A 72 -0.59 -8.16 4.07
N LEU A 73 -0.91 -6.88 3.81
CA LEU A 73 -0.46 -5.74 4.62
C LEU A 73 -1.21 -5.60 5.93
N LEU A 74 -2.44 -6.12 6.01
CA LEU A 74 -3.36 -5.86 7.12
C LEU A 74 -2.80 -6.26 8.49
N PRO A 75 -2.13 -7.42 8.66
CA PRO A 75 -1.53 -7.76 9.96
C PRO A 75 -0.44 -6.77 10.41
N TYR A 76 0.27 -6.13 9.48
CA TYR A 76 1.27 -5.11 9.80
C TYR A 76 0.60 -3.79 10.19
N LEU A 77 -0.47 -3.41 9.50
CA LEU A 77 -1.26 -2.23 9.84
C LEU A 77 -1.95 -2.39 11.20
N GLU A 78 -2.49 -3.57 11.51
CA GLU A 78 -3.08 -3.87 12.81
C GLU A 78 -2.06 -3.74 13.95
N ARG A 79 -0.81 -4.21 13.74
CA ARG A 79 0.30 -4.01 14.69
C ARG A 79 0.62 -2.52 14.88
N LEU A 80 0.77 -1.78 13.78
CA LEU A 80 1.02 -0.34 13.86
C LEU A 80 -0.09 0.41 14.61
N ALA A 81 -1.36 0.06 14.38
CA ALA A 81 -2.51 0.64 15.09
C ALA A 81 -2.54 0.27 16.59
N ALA A 82 -2.00 -0.89 16.96
CA ALA A 82 -1.82 -1.28 18.36
C ALA A 82 -0.65 -0.54 19.05
N GLY A 83 0.13 0.25 18.31
CA GLY A 83 1.35 0.90 18.79
C GLY A 83 2.59 0.02 18.74
N ASP A 84 2.51 -1.17 18.13
CA ASP A 84 3.67 -2.03 17.91
C ASP A 84 4.54 -1.47 16.78
N GLY A 85 5.86 -1.65 16.92
CA GLY A 85 6.79 -1.29 15.86
C GLY A 85 6.70 -2.27 14.68
N VAL A 86 6.60 -1.72 13.46
CA VAL A 86 6.85 -2.43 12.21
C VAL A 86 8.00 -1.74 11.49
N ALA A 87 9.09 -2.46 11.25
CA ALA A 87 10.26 -1.90 10.59
C ALA A 87 10.08 -1.86 9.06
N GLU A 88 10.62 -0.85 8.40
CA GLU A 88 10.60 -0.75 6.94
C GLU A 88 11.20 -2.01 6.27
N ALA A 89 12.33 -2.49 6.81
CA ALA A 89 12.99 -3.71 6.34
C ALA A 89 12.12 -4.98 6.48
N GLU A 90 11.16 -4.99 7.41
CA GLU A 90 10.20 -6.09 7.55
C GLU A 90 9.20 -6.08 6.38
N LEU A 91 8.64 -4.92 6.06
CA LEU A 91 7.74 -4.73 4.91
C LEU A 91 8.44 -5.04 3.58
N VAL A 92 9.68 -4.57 3.40
CA VAL A 92 10.50 -4.86 2.21
C VAL A 92 10.73 -6.36 2.05
N ARG A 93 11.14 -7.06 3.12
CA ARG A 93 11.34 -8.51 3.07
C ARG A 93 10.06 -9.27 2.72
N ALA A 94 8.93 -8.88 3.30
CA ALA A 94 7.64 -9.49 3.00
C ALA A 94 7.24 -9.28 1.53
N PHE A 95 7.35 -8.04 1.03
CA PHE A 95 7.10 -7.71 -0.37
C PHE A 95 8.01 -8.50 -1.33
N THR A 96 9.31 -8.55 -1.06
CA THR A 96 10.27 -9.29 -1.90
C THR A 96 10.00 -10.79 -1.88
N GLY A 97 9.53 -11.35 -0.76
CA GLY A 97 9.09 -12.75 -0.71
C GLY A 97 7.88 -13.05 -1.62
N LEU A 98 6.98 -12.07 -1.81
CA LEU A 98 5.78 -12.20 -2.64
C LEU A 98 6.06 -11.92 -4.12
N HIS A 99 6.86 -10.90 -4.43
CA HIS A 99 7.04 -10.37 -5.79
C HIS A 99 8.43 -10.61 -6.40
N GLY A 100 9.39 -11.16 -5.63
CA GLY A 100 10.74 -11.46 -6.11
C GLY A 100 11.62 -10.24 -6.40
N ARG A 101 11.19 -9.03 -6.03
CA ARG A 101 11.90 -7.76 -6.20
C ARG A 101 11.67 -6.83 -5.00
N GLU A 102 12.47 -5.78 -4.88
CA GLU A 102 12.21 -4.73 -3.87
C GLU A 102 11.05 -3.83 -4.31
N PRO A 103 10.28 -3.25 -3.36
CA PRO A 103 9.24 -2.30 -3.68
C PRO A 103 9.85 -0.98 -4.16
N GLU A 104 9.13 -0.29 -5.04
CA GLU A 104 9.45 1.11 -5.36
C GLU A 104 9.19 1.99 -4.14
N SER A 105 9.85 3.14 -4.08
CA SER A 105 9.63 4.13 -3.03
C SER A 105 9.67 5.54 -3.57
N TYR A 106 8.94 6.43 -2.91
CA TYR A 106 8.89 7.85 -3.25
C TYR A 106 8.69 8.69 -1.99
N ASP A 107 9.06 9.97 -2.06
CA ASP A 107 8.84 10.93 -0.99
C ASP A 107 7.54 11.70 -1.24
N TRP A 108 6.74 11.84 -0.17
CA TRP A 108 5.56 12.70 -0.12
C TRP A 108 5.66 13.57 1.13
N ASP A 109 5.79 14.89 0.94
CA ASP A 109 5.75 15.89 2.00
C ASP A 109 4.34 16.04 2.59
#